data_AF-A0A1I0S8C9-F1
#
_entry.id   AF-A0A1I0S8C9-F1
#
_cell.length_a   1.000
_cell.length_b   1.000
_cell.length_c   1.000
_cell.angle_alpha   90.00
_cell.angle_beta   90.00
_cell.angle_gamma   90.00
#
_symmetry.space_group_name_H-M   'P 1'
#
loop_
_entity.id
_entity.type
_entity.pdbx_description
1 polymer ?
#
loop_
_entity_poly.entity_id
_entity_poly.type
_entity_poly.pdbx_seq_one_letter_code
_entity_poly.pdbx_strand_id
1 'polypeptide(L)'
;MNTAIKAFLSHQLAENKSAFLATIDLHPLLEQFKEEVLEISIEESVAAFSVELEENIQYWWTNPEKVDVEAELSAILFEYSDMRNESEIAEAYGINKLTTPLVFQVEPYDNIGYFDFAEGFYTVPGVTLKCCDSLNKLAYHNVDEDKYGEIEICLLEGYERLMNVYMYNAYLSLHLALQHLYDQGKLDRIRKKAPFYFLIGEHDTEMQSLFVI
;
A
#
# COMPACT_ATOMS: atom_id res chain seq x y z
N MET A 1 -15.32 -1.35 11.19
CA MET A 1 -14.59 -0.86 10.01
C MET A 1 -13.40 -1.77 9.72
N ASN A 2 -12.41 -1.86 10.62
CA ASN A 2 -11.18 -2.64 10.41
C ASN A 2 -11.39 -4.13 10.10
N THR A 3 -12.35 -4.81 10.76
CA THR A 3 -12.69 -6.21 10.41
C THR A 3 -13.19 -6.36 8.97
N ALA A 4 -13.94 -5.38 8.45
CA ALA A 4 -14.45 -5.40 7.09
C ALA A 4 -13.34 -5.12 6.07
N ILE A 5 -12.45 -4.17 6.36
CA ILE A 5 -11.24 -3.92 5.55
C ILE A 5 -10.38 -5.18 5.47
N LYS A 6 -10.07 -5.80 6.61
CA LYS A 6 -9.30 -7.06 6.65
C LYS A 6 -9.95 -8.15 5.80
N ALA A 7 -11.25 -8.35 5.93
CA ALA A 7 -11.98 -9.38 5.20
C ALA A 7 -11.94 -9.12 3.68
N PHE A 8 -12.13 -7.87 3.26
CA PHE A 8 -12.02 -7.47 1.85
C PHE A 8 -10.63 -7.73 1.29
N LEU A 9 -9.57 -7.20 1.92
CA LEU A 9 -8.19 -7.37 1.46
C LEU A 9 -7.77 -8.85 1.43
N SER A 10 -8.17 -9.63 2.45
CA SER A 10 -7.89 -11.07 2.50
C SER A 10 -8.60 -11.84 1.38
N HIS A 11 -9.85 -11.48 1.09
CA HIS A 11 -10.62 -12.11 0.01
C HIS A 11 -10.01 -11.80 -1.35
N GLN A 12 -9.71 -10.52 -1.61
CA GLN A 12 -9.10 -10.07 -2.86
C GLN A 12 -7.75 -10.73 -3.11
N LEU A 13 -6.89 -10.83 -2.08
CA LEU A 13 -5.62 -11.54 -2.19
C LEU A 13 -5.81 -13.02 -2.55
N ALA A 14 -6.71 -13.72 -1.85
CA ALA A 14 -6.95 -15.14 -2.07
C ALA A 14 -7.54 -15.43 -3.46
N GLU A 15 -8.46 -14.58 -3.92
CA GLU A 15 -9.09 -14.69 -5.24
C GLU A 15 -8.07 -14.46 -6.36
N ASN A 16 -7.33 -13.33 -6.31
CA ASN A 16 -6.33 -13.01 -7.34
C ASN A 16 -5.20 -14.04 -7.36
N LYS A 17 -4.74 -14.52 -6.19
CA LYS A 17 -3.72 -15.59 -6.10
C LYS A 17 -4.22 -16.87 -6.76
N SER A 18 -5.44 -17.29 -6.44
CA SER A 18 -6.03 -18.50 -7.02
C SER A 18 -6.22 -18.38 -8.53
N ALA A 19 -6.70 -17.22 -8.99
CA ALA A 19 -6.95 -16.95 -10.40
C ALA A 19 -5.64 -16.84 -11.23
N PHE A 20 -4.60 -16.21 -10.69
CA PHE A 20 -3.28 -16.17 -11.33
C PHE A 20 -2.70 -17.57 -11.51
N LEU A 21 -2.67 -18.37 -10.43
CA LEU A 21 -2.13 -19.73 -10.44
C LEU A 21 -2.91 -20.69 -11.36
N ALA A 22 -4.20 -20.45 -11.56
CA ALA A 22 -5.05 -21.24 -12.45
C ALA A 22 -4.86 -20.92 -13.95
N THR A 23 -4.07 -19.91 -14.30
CA THR A 23 -3.87 -19.52 -15.70
C THR A 23 -2.96 -20.54 -16.41
N ILE A 24 -3.49 -21.19 -17.46
CA ILE A 24 -2.89 -22.38 -18.10
C ILE A 24 -1.84 -21.98 -19.16
N ASP A 25 -1.96 -20.81 -19.77
CA ASP A 25 -1.11 -20.35 -20.89
C ASP A 25 -0.47 -18.97 -20.61
N LEU A 26 0.21 -18.81 -19.47
CA LEU A 26 0.91 -17.56 -19.18
C LEU A 26 2.08 -17.34 -20.15
N HIS A 27 2.31 -16.08 -20.48
CA HIS A 27 3.53 -15.67 -21.15
C HIS A 27 4.76 -16.02 -20.28
N PRO A 28 5.92 -16.41 -20.85
CA PRO A 28 7.11 -16.77 -20.06
C PRO A 28 7.59 -15.71 -19.05
N LEU A 29 7.34 -14.42 -19.34
CA LEU A 29 7.62 -13.33 -18.40
C LEU A 29 6.81 -13.44 -17.10
N LEU A 30 5.59 -13.97 -17.17
CA LEU A 30 4.69 -14.13 -16.03
C LEU A 30 4.79 -15.52 -15.40
N GLU A 31 5.13 -16.56 -16.17
CA GLU A 31 5.19 -17.95 -15.68
C GLU A 31 6.15 -18.11 -14.50
N GLN A 32 7.28 -17.39 -14.49
CA GLN A 32 8.24 -17.40 -13.38
C GLN A 32 7.63 -16.99 -12.03
N PHE A 33 6.57 -16.18 -12.05
CA PHE A 33 5.92 -15.70 -10.84
C PHE A 33 5.00 -16.73 -10.18
N LYS A 34 4.70 -17.87 -10.83
CA LYS A 34 3.85 -18.90 -10.20
C LYS A 34 4.46 -19.45 -8.92
N GLU A 35 5.77 -19.68 -8.91
CA GLU A 35 6.49 -20.14 -7.72
C GLU A 35 6.56 -19.02 -6.68
N GLU A 36 6.92 -17.81 -7.10
CA GLU A 36 7.05 -16.65 -6.21
C GLU A 36 5.75 -16.30 -5.50
N VAL A 37 4.62 -16.32 -6.23
CA VAL A 37 3.29 -16.06 -5.67
C VAL A 37 2.94 -17.07 -4.56
N LEU A 38 3.40 -18.31 -4.66
CA LEU A 38 3.21 -19.30 -3.60
C LEU A 38 4.03 -18.99 -2.35
N GLU A 39 5.21 -18.39 -2.52
CA GLU A 39 6.18 -18.08 -1.46
C GLU A 39 5.92 -16.73 -0.75
N ILE A 40 5.08 -15.86 -1.30
CA ILE A 40 4.72 -14.58 -0.66
C ILE A 40 4.24 -14.82 0.79
N SER A 41 4.96 -14.22 1.75
CA SER A 41 4.66 -14.27 3.17
C SER A 41 4.03 -12.96 3.66
N ILE A 42 2.79 -13.07 4.14
CA ILE A 42 2.11 -11.97 4.84
C ILE A 42 2.85 -11.67 6.14
N GLU A 43 3.27 -12.68 6.91
CA GLU A 43 3.91 -12.47 8.22
C GLU A 43 5.24 -11.71 8.11
N GLU A 44 6.09 -12.07 7.14
CA GLU A 44 7.35 -11.36 6.91
C GLU A 44 7.11 -9.90 6.51
N SER A 45 6.14 -9.67 5.63
CA SER A 45 5.74 -8.33 5.20
C SER A 45 5.19 -7.51 6.38
N VAL A 46 4.37 -8.11 7.25
CA VAL A 46 3.86 -7.46 8.48
C VAL A 46 5.01 -7.06 9.41
N ALA A 47 5.98 -7.95 9.60
CA ALA A 47 7.12 -7.67 10.46
C ALA A 47 7.96 -6.50 9.93
N ALA A 48 8.24 -6.48 8.62
CA ALA A 48 8.98 -5.40 7.98
C ALA A 48 8.24 -4.05 8.10
N PHE A 49 6.94 -4.01 7.74
CA PHE A 49 6.15 -2.79 7.86
C PHE A 49 6.03 -2.30 9.29
N SER A 50 5.90 -3.21 10.27
CA SER A 50 5.79 -2.82 11.68
C SER A 50 7.05 -2.06 12.16
N VAL A 51 8.23 -2.49 11.71
CA VAL A 51 9.50 -1.82 12.04
C VAL A 51 9.56 -0.43 11.42
N GLU A 52 9.32 -0.31 10.11
CA GLU A 52 9.38 0.97 9.40
C GLU A 52 8.35 1.98 9.95
N LEU A 53 7.12 1.54 10.18
CA LEU A 53 6.07 2.38 10.76
C LEU A 53 6.42 2.86 12.17
N GLU A 54 6.96 1.98 13.02
CA GLU A 54 7.38 2.37 14.38
C GLU A 54 8.51 3.40 14.36
N GLU A 55 9.51 3.21 13.51
CA GLU A 55 10.57 4.19 13.30
C GLU A 55 10.02 5.53 12.82
N ASN A 56 9.11 5.51 11.84
CA ASN A 56 8.53 6.72 11.28
C ASN A 56 7.62 7.45 12.28
N ILE A 57 6.84 6.73 13.08
CA ILE A 57 6.07 7.31 14.19
C ILE A 57 7.01 8.02 15.17
N GLN A 58 8.10 7.37 15.57
CA GLN A 58 9.01 7.89 16.59
C GLN A 58 9.84 9.09 16.11
N TYR A 59 10.42 9.00 14.92
CA TYR A 59 11.43 9.95 14.45
C TYR A 59 10.87 11.06 13.56
N TRP A 60 9.70 10.84 12.96
CA TRP A 60 9.08 11.77 12.02
C TRP A 60 7.70 12.24 12.48
N TRP A 61 6.71 11.35 12.54
CA TRP A 61 5.30 11.74 12.62
C TRP A 61 4.88 12.32 13.99
N THR A 62 5.69 12.09 15.02
CA THR A 62 5.46 12.64 16.37
C THR A 62 6.64 13.49 16.86
N ASN A 63 7.53 13.86 15.96
CA ASN A 63 8.70 14.68 16.26
C ASN A 63 8.39 16.17 16.01
N PRO A 64 8.34 17.01 17.06
CA PRO A 64 8.02 18.43 16.93
C PRO A 64 9.07 19.24 16.16
N GLU A 65 10.27 18.70 15.92
CA GLU A 65 11.28 19.31 15.05
C GLU A 65 11.01 19.06 13.56
N LYS A 66 10.09 18.15 13.23
CA LYS A 66 9.79 17.70 11.85
C LYS A 66 8.40 18.07 11.40
N VAL A 67 7.41 17.91 12.27
CA VAL A 67 5.99 18.11 11.97
C VAL A 67 5.33 18.96 13.05
N ASP A 68 4.25 19.66 12.69
CA ASP A 68 3.36 20.26 13.69
C ASP A 68 2.56 19.17 14.42
N VAL A 69 3.07 18.73 15.56
CA VAL A 69 2.44 17.70 16.39
C VAL A 69 1.13 18.16 17.05
N GLU A 70 0.85 19.47 17.06
CA GLU A 70 -0.41 20.00 17.58
C GLU A 70 -1.53 19.98 16.53
N ALA A 71 -1.19 19.82 15.24
CA ALA A 71 -2.17 19.73 14.17
C ALA A 71 -2.96 18.41 14.26
N GLU A 72 -4.30 18.53 14.31
CA GLU A 72 -5.18 17.35 14.26
C GLU A 72 -5.30 16.83 12.82
N LEU A 73 -4.92 15.57 12.62
CA LEU A 73 -5.01 14.90 11.32
C LEU A 73 -6.35 14.20 11.15
N SER A 74 -6.91 14.27 9.95
CA SER A 74 -8.04 13.45 9.48
C SER A 74 -7.58 12.15 8.83
N ALA A 75 -6.40 12.15 8.21
CA ALA A 75 -5.83 10.93 7.63
C ALA A 75 -4.30 10.99 7.54
N ILE A 76 -3.68 9.81 7.40
CA ILE A 76 -2.34 9.65 6.80
C ILE A 76 -2.53 8.89 5.49
N LEU A 77 -2.06 9.47 4.39
CA LEU A 77 -2.05 8.86 3.06
C LEU A 77 -0.63 8.36 2.76
N PHE A 78 -0.51 7.08 2.40
CA PHE A 78 0.68 6.51 1.79
C PHE A 78 0.54 6.57 0.28
N GLU A 79 1.40 7.28 -0.42
CA GLU A 79 1.35 7.41 -1.88
C GLU A 79 2.64 6.90 -2.50
N TYR A 80 2.52 5.99 -3.48
CA TYR A 80 3.65 5.45 -4.24
C TYR A 80 3.48 5.71 -5.74
N SER A 81 4.55 5.64 -6.52
CA SER A 81 4.52 5.92 -7.96
C SER A 81 4.28 4.68 -8.81
N ASP A 82 5.01 3.59 -8.58
CA ASP A 82 4.88 2.34 -9.36
C ASP A 82 5.42 1.16 -8.56
N MET A 83 4.58 0.15 -8.28
CA MET A 83 4.98 -1.06 -7.53
C MET A 83 6.05 -1.91 -8.23
N ARG A 84 6.33 -1.66 -9.52
CA ARG A 84 7.41 -2.33 -10.26
C ARG A 84 8.77 -1.68 -10.04
N ASN A 85 8.86 -0.54 -9.35
CA ASN A 85 10.16 0.01 -8.98
C ASN A 85 10.77 -0.83 -7.85
N GLU A 86 12.07 -1.08 -7.94
CA GLU A 86 12.82 -1.77 -6.88
C GLU A 86 12.78 -0.94 -5.60
N SER A 87 12.34 -1.55 -4.50
CA SER A 87 12.21 -0.91 -3.19
C SER A 87 11.43 0.41 -3.25
N GLU A 88 10.33 0.42 -4.02
CA GLU A 88 9.43 1.57 -4.13
C GLU A 88 9.02 2.08 -2.74
N ILE A 89 9.04 3.40 -2.55
CA ILE A 89 8.66 4.03 -1.29
C ILE A 89 7.26 4.61 -1.44
N ALA A 90 6.34 4.17 -0.58
CA ALA A 90 5.08 4.87 -0.37
C ALA A 90 5.30 5.98 0.65
N GLU A 91 5.40 7.22 0.18
CA GLU A 91 5.60 8.41 1.02
C GLU A 91 4.36 8.71 1.86
N ALA A 92 4.56 9.24 3.06
CA ALA A 92 3.45 9.56 3.97
C ALA A 92 3.08 11.05 3.93
N TYR A 93 1.79 11.30 3.84
CA TYR A 93 1.19 12.63 3.82
C TYR A 93 0.16 12.76 4.94
N GLY A 94 0.36 13.72 5.84
CA GLY A 94 -0.59 14.00 6.92
C GLY A 94 -1.68 14.95 6.43
N ILE A 95 -2.92 14.48 6.33
CA ILE A 95 -4.05 15.31 5.90
C ILE A 95 -4.73 15.90 7.14
N ASN A 96 -4.71 17.22 7.30
CA ASN A 96 -5.36 17.89 8.45
C ASN A 96 -6.77 18.42 8.13
N LYS A 97 -7.12 18.49 6.84
CA LYS A 97 -8.41 19.01 6.40
C LYS A 97 -8.88 18.29 5.16
N LEU A 98 -10.06 17.69 5.25
CA LEU A 98 -10.84 17.16 4.14
C LEU A 98 -12.03 18.09 3.91
N THR A 99 -12.27 18.49 2.67
CA THR A 99 -13.42 19.35 2.33
C THR A 99 -14.74 18.63 2.52
N THR A 100 -14.75 17.32 2.23
CA THR A 100 -15.90 16.42 2.45
C THR A 100 -15.46 15.29 3.37
N PRO A 101 -16.20 14.99 4.45
CA PRO A 101 -15.90 13.83 5.28
C PRO A 101 -15.95 12.53 4.46
N LEU A 102 -14.95 11.66 4.67
CA LEU A 102 -14.94 10.34 4.03
C LEU A 102 -16.06 9.47 4.61
N VAL A 103 -16.86 8.90 3.71
CA VAL A 103 -17.85 7.87 4.04
C VAL A 103 -17.15 6.53 3.98
N PHE A 104 -17.16 5.79 5.09
CA PHE A 104 -16.51 4.50 5.16
C PHE A 104 -16.99 3.54 4.05
N GLN A 105 -16.03 3.01 3.30
CA GLN A 105 -16.19 1.94 2.33
C GLN A 105 -14.95 1.03 2.35
N VAL A 106 -15.10 -0.20 1.86
CA VAL A 106 -13.99 -1.15 1.74
C VAL A 106 -13.35 -1.13 0.36
N GLU A 107 -14.09 -0.73 -0.66
CA GLU A 107 -13.59 -0.52 -2.03
C GLU A 107 -12.79 0.79 -2.10
N PRO A 108 -11.81 0.90 -3.01
CA PRO A 108 -11.04 2.12 -3.21
C PRO A 108 -11.93 3.35 -3.47
N TYR A 109 -11.47 4.52 -3.03
CA TYR A 109 -12.08 5.79 -3.38
C TYR A 109 -11.53 6.27 -4.73
N ASP A 110 -12.40 6.52 -5.71
CA ASP A 110 -12.02 7.20 -6.96
C ASP A 110 -11.39 8.58 -6.70
N ASN A 111 -11.85 9.26 -5.65
CA ASN A 111 -11.38 10.57 -5.24
C ASN A 111 -11.76 10.84 -3.76
N ILE A 112 -10.80 11.31 -2.96
CA ILE A 112 -11.04 11.72 -1.56
C ILE A 112 -11.41 13.20 -1.40
N GLY A 113 -11.62 13.89 -2.52
CA GLY A 113 -11.97 15.31 -2.62
C GLY A 113 -10.76 16.22 -2.44
N TYR A 114 -11.03 17.52 -2.28
CA TYR A 114 -9.99 18.49 -1.95
C TYR A 114 -9.54 18.35 -0.50
N PHE A 115 -8.23 18.26 -0.29
CA PHE A 115 -7.60 18.19 1.02
C PHE A 115 -6.42 19.13 1.16
N ASP A 116 -6.09 19.48 2.40
CA ASP A 116 -4.87 20.21 2.76
C ASP A 116 -3.98 19.32 3.63
N PHE A 117 -2.67 19.42 3.41
CA PHE A 117 -1.67 18.75 4.23
C PHE A 117 -1.36 19.53 5.51
N ALA A 118 -0.96 18.82 6.56
CA ALA A 118 -0.40 19.41 7.76
C ALA A 118 1.00 19.98 7.49
N GLU A 119 1.32 21.09 8.15
CA GLU A 119 2.63 21.72 8.03
C GLU A 119 3.73 20.76 8.52
N GLY A 120 4.79 20.65 7.73
CA GLY A 120 5.90 19.71 7.97
C GLY A 120 5.58 18.25 7.64
N PHE A 121 4.31 17.91 7.40
CA PHE A 121 3.86 16.56 7.02
C PHE A 121 3.49 16.47 5.53
N TYR A 122 4.18 17.28 4.71
CA TYR A 122 4.18 17.19 3.25
C TYR A 122 5.33 16.24 2.89
N THR A 123 5.01 15.01 2.47
CA THR A 123 6.02 14.05 2.01
C THR A 123 7.07 13.69 3.08
N VAL A 124 6.66 13.00 4.15
CA VAL A 124 7.60 12.41 5.12
C VAL A 124 7.78 10.91 4.85
N PRO A 125 8.80 10.24 5.43
CA PRO A 125 8.96 8.81 5.27
C PRO A 125 7.69 8.03 5.66
N GLY A 126 7.23 7.18 4.75
CA GLY A 126 6.07 6.32 4.92
C GLY A 126 6.45 4.86 5.10
N VAL A 127 6.49 4.07 4.03
CA VAL A 127 6.95 2.67 4.07
C VAL A 127 7.57 2.25 2.74
N THR A 128 8.48 1.29 2.78
CA THR A 128 9.04 0.67 1.57
C THR A 128 8.20 -0.54 1.15
N LEU A 129 7.77 -0.60 -0.10
CA LEU A 129 7.00 -1.70 -0.68
C LEU A 129 7.89 -2.88 -1.12
N LYS A 130 8.89 -3.25 -0.30
CA LYS A 130 9.86 -4.31 -0.64
C LYS A 130 9.24 -5.67 -0.95
N CYS A 131 8.08 -5.96 -0.37
CA CYS A 131 7.33 -7.17 -0.69
C CYS A 131 6.89 -7.24 -2.17
N CYS A 132 6.97 -6.12 -2.91
CA CYS A 132 6.68 -6.01 -4.34
C CYS A 132 7.92 -6.07 -5.24
N ASP A 133 9.14 -6.14 -4.68
CA ASP A 133 10.40 -6.00 -5.45
C ASP A 133 10.51 -6.97 -6.62
N SER A 134 9.89 -8.16 -6.52
CA SER A 134 9.92 -9.11 -7.63
C SER A 134 9.24 -8.60 -8.90
N LEU A 135 8.25 -7.71 -8.77
CA LEU A 135 7.60 -7.05 -9.90
C LEU A 135 8.56 -6.20 -10.73
N ASN A 136 9.73 -5.83 -10.20
CA ASN A 136 10.77 -5.11 -10.95
C ASN A 136 11.27 -5.91 -12.15
N LYS A 137 11.13 -7.23 -12.17
CA LYS A 137 11.41 -8.07 -13.36
C LYS A 137 10.51 -7.73 -14.55
N LEU A 138 9.37 -7.09 -14.31
CA LEU A 138 8.42 -6.62 -15.33
C LEU A 138 8.57 -5.12 -15.64
N ALA A 139 9.53 -4.43 -15.02
CA ALA A 139 9.85 -3.05 -15.38
C ALA A 139 10.41 -3.00 -16.80
N TYR A 140 10.07 -1.93 -17.55
CA TYR A 140 10.40 -1.82 -18.97
C TYR A 140 11.89 -2.02 -19.28
N HIS A 141 12.77 -1.62 -18.38
CA HIS A 141 14.23 -1.72 -18.53
C HIS A 141 14.80 -3.11 -18.22
N ASN A 142 14.01 -4.01 -17.64
CA ASN A 142 14.40 -5.37 -17.28
C ASN A 142 13.82 -6.44 -18.22
N VAL A 143 12.96 -6.04 -19.15
CA VAL A 143 12.36 -6.94 -20.13
C VAL A 143 13.25 -7.01 -21.36
N ASP A 144 13.67 -8.23 -21.70
CA ASP A 144 14.52 -8.50 -22.86
C ASP A 144 13.70 -8.42 -24.16
N GLU A 145 13.66 -7.22 -24.76
CA GLU A 145 12.95 -6.96 -26.02
C GLU A 145 13.56 -7.72 -27.21
N ASP A 146 14.86 -8.07 -27.18
CA ASP A 146 15.48 -8.89 -28.23
C ASP A 146 14.92 -10.32 -28.21
N LYS A 147 14.60 -10.83 -27.01
CA LYS A 147 14.04 -12.16 -26.81
C LYS A 147 12.53 -12.22 -27.04
N TYR A 148 11.79 -11.23 -26.57
CA TYR A 148 10.32 -11.28 -26.54
C TYR A 148 9.65 -10.35 -27.56
N GLY A 149 10.40 -9.44 -28.18
CA GLY A 149 9.87 -8.36 -29.01
C GLY A 149 9.28 -7.22 -28.18
N GLU A 150 8.77 -6.20 -28.87
CA GLU A 150 7.96 -5.15 -28.26
C GLU A 150 6.66 -5.77 -27.73
N ILE A 151 6.51 -5.81 -26.40
CA ILE A 151 5.34 -6.37 -25.73
C ILE A 151 4.75 -5.34 -24.77
N GLU A 152 3.44 -5.10 -24.90
CA GLU A 152 2.68 -4.40 -23.87
C GLU A 152 2.37 -5.38 -22.73
N ILE A 153 3.24 -5.40 -21.72
CA ILE A 153 3.18 -6.36 -20.60
C ILE A 153 1.84 -6.29 -19.86
N CYS A 154 1.25 -5.10 -19.77
CA CYS A 154 -0.06 -4.90 -19.14
C CYS A 154 -1.22 -5.60 -19.86
N LEU A 155 -1.04 -5.99 -21.13
CA LEU A 155 -2.03 -6.75 -21.91
C LEU A 155 -1.84 -8.26 -21.82
N LEU A 156 -0.80 -8.75 -21.14
CA LEU A 156 -0.58 -10.17 -20.98
C LEU A 156 -1.62 -10.79 -20.06
N GLU A 157 -2.20 -11.92 -20.48
CA GLU A 157 -3.15 -12.67 -19.65
C GLU A 157 -2.52 -13.02 -18.30
N GLY A 158 -3.22 -12.70 -17.21
CA GLY A 158 -2.74 -12.90 -15.85
C GLY A 158 -1.92 -11.74 -15.25
N TYR A 159 -1.52 -10.74 -16.03
CA TYR A 159 -0.77 -9.58 -15.52
C TYR A 159 -1.51 -8.85 -14.40
N GLU A 160 -2.78 -8.47 -14.64
CA GLU A 160 -3.59 -7.76 -13.65
C GLU A 160 -3.71 -8.55 -12.34
N ARG A 161 -3.94 -9.87 -12.44
CA ARG A 161 -4.05 -10.75 -11.28
C ARG A 161 -2.74 -10.83 -10.51
N LEU A 162 -1.61 -10.86 -11.21
CA LEU A 162 -0.28 -10.82 -10.60
C LEU A 162 -0.07 -9.51 -9.83
N MET A 163 -0.33 -8.37 -10.47
CA MET A 163 -0.23 -7.05 -9.83
C MET A 163 -1.10 -6.99 -8.57
N ASN A 164 -2.34 -7.47 -8.66
CA ASN A 164 -3.27 -7.50 -7.53
C ASN A 164 -2.80 -8.42 -6.39
N VAL A 165 -2.13 -9.54 -6.68
CA VAL A 165 -1.56 -10.41 -5.62
C VAL A 165 -0.55 -9.65 -4.77
N TYR A 166 0.41 -8.96 -5.41
CA TYR A 166 1.42 -8.20 -4.68
C TYR A 166 0.82 -6.99 -3.97
N MET A 167 -0.07 -6.25 -4.64
CA MET A 167 -0.78 -5.11 -4.06
C MET A 167 -1.58 -5.50 -2.82
N TYR A 168 -2.45 -6.52 -2.91
CA TYR A 168 -3.27 -6.93 -1.78
C TYR A 168 -2.47 -7.62 -0.68
N ASN A 169 -1.33 -8.25 -0.99
CA ASN A 169 -0.39 -8.69 0.03
C ASN A 169 0.17 -7.49 0.81
N ALA A 170 0.70 -6.48 0.10
CA ALA A 170 1.24 -5.28 0.73
C ALA A 170 0.18 -4.57 1.59
N TYR A 171 -1.03 -4.38 1.06
CA TYR A 171 -2.10 -3.66 1.74
C TYR A 171 -2.63 -4.43 2.96
N LEU A 172 -2.81 -5.75 2.84
CA LEU A 172 -3.22 -6.59 3.97
C LEU A 172 -2.15 -6.59 5.07
N SER A 173 -0.88 -6.71 4.70
CA SER A 173 0.22 -6.67 5.66
C SER A 173 0.34 -5.30 6.34
N LEU A 174 0.15 -4.20 5.62
CA LEU A 174 0.07 -2.86 6.21
C LEU A 174 -1.11 -2.72 7.17
N HIS A 175 -2.30 -3.20 6.79
CA HIS A 175 -3.46 -3.22 7.69
C HIS A 175 -3.15 -3.94 9.01
N LEU A 176 -2.52 -5.12 8.93
CA LEU A 176 -2.18 -5.92 10.11
C LEU A 176 -1.08 -5.25 10.95
N ALA A 177 -0.08 -4.63 10.33
CA ALA A 177 0.94 -3.85 11.02
C ALA A 177 0.32 -2.65 11.76
N LEU A 178 -0.56 -1.89 11.11
CA LEU A 178 -1.30 -0.77 11.72
C LEU A 178 -2.19 -1.23 12.88
N GLN A 179 -2.88 -2.37 12.74
CA GLN A 179 -3.66 -2.96 13.83
C GLN A 179 -2.77 -3.32 15.03
N HIS A 180 -1.61 -3.94 14.81
CA HIS A 180 -0.67 -4.24 15.89
C HIS A 180 -0.16 -2.99 16.60
N LEU A 181 0.19 -1.93 15.86
CA LEU A 181 0.64 -0.67 16.43
C LEU A 181 -0.49 0.04 17.20
N TYR A 182 -1.72 -0.04 16.71
CA TYR A 182 -2.91 0.46 17.40
C TYR A 182 -3.14 -0.27 18.71
N ASP A 183 -3.13 -1.61 18.70
CA ASP A 183 -3.35 -2.44 19.89
C ASP A 183 -2.27 -2.24 20.96
N GLN A 184 -1.07 -1.80 20.55
CA GLN A 184 0.05 -1.46 21.43
C GLN A 184 0.03 0.01 21.91
N GLY A 185 -0.95 0.82 21.50
CA GLY A 185 -1.04 2.24 21.83
C GLY A 185 0.04 3.11 21.18
N LYS A 186 0.80 2.58 20.21
CA LYS A 186 1.89 3.32 19.54
C LYS A 186 1.38 4.46 18.68
N LEU A 187 0.13 4.36 18.21
CA LEU A 187 -0.51 5.40 17.41
C LEU A 187 -1.07 6.56 18.26
N ASP A 188 -1.17 6.42 19.58
CA ASP A 188 -1.86 7.40 20.46
C ASP A 188 -1.23 8.80 20.43
N ARG A 189 0.08 8.87 20.17
CA ARG A 189 0.83 10.13 20.12
C ARG A 189 0.53 10.97 18.88
N ILE A 190 -0.09 10.41 17.85
CA ILE A 190 -0.55 11.16 16.68
C ILE A 190 -1.85 11.87 17.08
N ARG A 191 -1.97 13.18 16.85
CA ARG A 191 -3.22 13.90 17.14
C ARG A 191 -4.24 13.66 16.03
N LYS A 192 -5.38 13.06 16.35
CA LYS A 192 -6.32 12.48 15.37
C LYS A 192 -7.73 13.09 15.52
N LYS A 193 -8.38 13.39 14.39
CA LYS A 193 -9.82 13.68 14.30
C LYS A 193 -10.57 12.36 14.11
N ALA A 194 -11.72 12.20 14.75
CA ALA A 194 -12.56 11.04 14.55
C ALA A 194 -13.56 11.25 13.38
N PRO A 195 -13.71 10.30 12.45
CA PRO A 195 -12.84 9.13 12.22
C PRO A 195 -11.49 9.52 11.60
N PHE A 196 -10.44 8.77 11.94
CA PHE A 196 -9.09 8.94 11.40
C PHE A 196 -8.73 7.79 10.46
N TYR A 197 -8.26 8.10 9.25
CA TYR A 197 -7.98 7.10 8.23
C TYR A 197 -6.48 6.93 7.98
N PHE A 198 -6.06 5.68 7.78
CA PHE A 198 -4.87 5.36 7.02
C PHE A 198 -5.29 4.92 5.62
N LEU A 199 -4.76 5.60 4.61
CA LEU A 199 -5.07 5.39 3.20
C LEU A 199 -3.80 5.00 2.45
N ILE A 200 -3.92 4.27 1.35
CA ILE A 200 -2.82 4.02 0.42
C ILE A 200 -3.31 4.11 -1.03
N GLY A 201 -2.48 4.56 -1.95
CA GLY A 201 -2.77 4.54 -3.38
C GLY A 201 -1.54 4.77 -4.23
N GLU A 202 -1.63 4.39 -5.50
CA GLU A 202 -0.68 4.83 -6.52
C GLU A 202 -1.00 6.29 -6.89
N HIS A 203 0.03 7.08 -7.21
CA HIS A 203 -0.10 8.48 -7.54
C HIS A 203 -1.15 8.70 -8.66
N ASP A 204 -2.04 9.68 -8.46
CA ASP A 204 -3.15 9.99 -9.37
C ASP A 204 -4.15 8.83 -9.61
N THR A 205 -4.18 7.82 -8.74
CA THR A 205 -5.14 6.70 -8.81
C THR A 205 -6.09 6.64 -7.62
N GLU A 206 -6.87 5.55 -7.55
CA GLU A 206 -7.80 5.28 -6.47
C GLU A 206 -7.07 5.08 -5.12
N MET A 207 -7.72 5.46 -4.02
CA MET A 207 -7.17 5.33 -2.68
C MET A 207 -7.88 4.25 -1.87
N GLN A 208 -7.15 3.25 -1.41
CA GLN A 208 -7.65 2.17 -0.56
C GLN A 208 -7.61 2.56 0.92
N SER A 209 -8.70 2.32 1.65
CA SER A 209 -8.68 2.36 3.11
C SER A 209 -7.89 1.18 3.67
N LEU A 210 -6.83 1.45 4.43
CA LEU A 210 -6.05 0.44 5.14
C LEU A 210 -6.53 0.25 6.56
N PHE A 211 -6.83 1.32 7.29
CA PHE A 211 -7.17 1.25 8.70
C PHE A 211 -7.96 2.48 9.14
N VAL A 212 -8.87 2.33 10.10
CA VAL A 212 -9.68 3.42 10.64
C VAL A 212 -9.65 3.39 12.17
N ILE A 213 -9.42 4.56 12.78
CA ILE A 213 -9.47 4.81 14.22
C ILE A 213 -10.66 5.70 14.56
#